data_AF-A0A133KD23-F1
#
_entry.id   AF-A0A133KD23-F1
#
_cell.length_a   1.000
_cell.length_b   1.000
_cell.length_c   1.000
_cell.angle_alpha   90.00
_cell.angle_beta   90.00
_cell.angle_gamma   90.00
#
_symmetry.space_group_name_H-M   'P 1'
#
loop_
_entity.id
_entity.type
_entity.pdbx_description
1 polymer ?
#
loop_
_entity_poly.entity_id
_entity_poly.type
_entity_poly.pdbx_seq_one_letter_code
_entity_poly.pdbx_strand_id
1 'polypeptide(L)'
;MKNRMYKRFKKNKYKIYLSLISLVLAIFLIIFVKNTISDYYLKKYDKEIIVIRDSDNIQHSYSLREIRSLKAIKQKVRINKGLEVVELTGVALEKLLGDLGYNLEEAPDLLIEDSNGNTTTFPMSVALEVNRVLLVYKINNKANRDYDDSMGTFSIIDTTSDNKSSWVKDAKLLNIQ
;
A
#
# COMPACT_ATOMS: atom_id res chain seq x y z
N MET A 1 -45.22 2.00 32.90
CA MET A 1 -45.05 1.68 31.46
C MET A 1 -43.73 0.93 31.23
N LYS A 2 -43.67 -0.40 31.39
CA LYS A 2 -42.38 -1.13 31.20
C LYS A 2 -42.46 -2.44 30.39
N ASN A 3 -43.63 -2.86 29.88
CA ASN A 3 -43.80 -4.26 29.47
C ASN A 3 -44.32 -4.56 28.06
N ARG A 4 -44.59 -3.54 27.21
CA ARG A 4 -45.03 -3.81 25.82
C ARG A 4 -43.85 -4.17 24.91
N MET A 5 -42.71 -3.50 25.07
CA MET A 5 -41.52 -3.71 24.25
C MET A 5 -40.89 -5.09 24.53
N TYR A 6 -40.78 -5.48 25.80
CA TYR A 6 -40.26 -6.78 26.23
C TYR A 6 -41.13 -7.96 25.74
N LYS A 7 -42.47 -7.86 25.82
CA LYS A 7 -43.37 -8.89 25.29
C LYS A 7 -43.27 -9.03 23.76
N ARG A 8 -43.13 -7.92 23.02
CA ARG A 8 -42.91 -7.94 21.56
C ARG A 8 -41.57 -8.58 21.20
N PHE A 9 -40.52 -8.29 21.95
CA PHE A 9 -39.20 -8.89 21.78
C PHE A 9 -39.22 -10.41 22.00
N LYS A 10 -39.87 -10.87 23.09
CA LYS A 10 -39.94 -12.30 23.43
C LYS A 10 -40.74 -13.12 22.40
N LYS A 11 -41.79 -12.53 21.82
CA LYS A 11 -42.63 -13.17 20.78
C LYS A 11 -41.91 -13.28 19.42
N ASN A 12 -41.09 -12.29 19.07
CA ASN A 12 -40.38 -12.22 17.79
C ASN A 12 -38.88 -12.49 17.90
N LYS A 13 -38.40 -13.03 19.03
CA LYS A 13 -36.96 -13.18 19.33
C LYS A 13 -36.17 -13.81 18.18
N TYR A 14 -36.71 -14.88 17.57
CA TYR A 14 -36.07 -15.57 16.46
C TYR A 14 -35.97 -14.72 15.19
N LYS A 15 -37.01 -13.93 14.85
CA LYS A 15 -36.96 -13.01 13.70
C LYS A 15 -35.95 -11.88 13.91
N ILE A 16 -35.82 -11.41 15.15
CA ILE A 16 -34.84 -10.38 15.53
C ILE A 16 -33.41 -10.95 15.42
N TYR A 17 -33.17 -12.14 15.96
CA TYR A 17 -31.86 -12.80 15.81
C TYR A 17 -31.53 -13.09 14.34
N LEU A 18 -32.49 -13.56 13.55
CA LEU A 18 -32.29 -13.82 12.12
C LEU A 18 -31.96 -12.53 11.35
N SER A 19 -32.64 -11.42 11.66
CA SER A 19 -32.34 -10.10 11.10
C SER A 19 -30.96 -9.59 11.51
N LEU A 20 -30.52 -9.87 12.75
CA LEU A 20 -29.20 -9.48 13.21
C LEU A 20 -28.10 -10.28 12.48
N ILE A 21 -28.31 -11.59 12.31
CA ILE A 21 -27.41 -12.47 11.55
C ILE A 21 -27.34 -12.04 10.09
N SER A 22 -28.47 -11.72 9.45
CA SER A 22 -28.47 -11.26 8.06
C SER A 22 -27.75 -9.92 7.91
N LEU A 23 -27.87 -9.02 8.90
CA LEU A 23 -27.16 -7.74 8.91
C LEU A 23 -25.64 -7.96 9.00
N VAL A 24 -25.19 -8.85 9.89
CA VAL A 24 -23.76 -9.20 10.01
C VAL A 24 -23.23 -9.79 8.70
N LEU A 25 -23.97 -10.72 8.09
CA LEU A 25 -23.62 -11.29 6.78
C LEU A 25 -23.56 -10.23 5.67
N ALA A 26 -24.51 -9.31 5.63
CA ALA A 26 -24.52 -8.22 4.66
C ALA A 26 -23.31 -7.30 4.82
N ILE A 27 -22.94 -6.94 6.06
CA ILE A 27 -21.73 -6.14 6.35
C ILE A 27 -20.48 -6.89 5.87
N PHE A 28 -20.39 -8.19 6.14
CA PHE A 28 -19.25 -9.01 5.73
C PHE A 28 -19.10 -9.07 4.21
N LEU A 29 -20.22 -9.24 3.49
CA LEU A 29 -20.26 -9.21 2.02
C LEU A 29 -19.80 -7.85 1.46
N ILE A 30 -20.24 -6.74 2.04
CA ILE A 30 -19.84 -5.40 1.59
C ILE A 30 -18.32 -5.20 1.72
N ILE A 31 -17.73 -5.63 2.85
CA ILE A 31 -16.27 -5.54 3.07
C ILE A 31 -15.51 -6.39 2.06
N PHE A 32 -15.98 -7.62 1.82
CA PHE A 32 -15.33 -8.55 0.89
C PHE A 32 -15.39 -8.04 -0.56
N VAL A 33 -16.56 -7.59 -1.00
CA VAL A 33 -16.76 -7.03 -2.34
C VAL A 33 -15.87 -5.80 -2.56
N LYS A 34 -15.75 -4.91 -1.57
CA LYS A 34 -14.87 -3.73 -1.66
C LYS A 34 -13.40 -4.10 -1.91
N ASN A 35 -12.90 -5.17 -1.28
CA ASN A 35 -11.53 -5.64 -1.49
C ASN A 35 -11.34 -6.28 -2.87
N THR A 36 -12.27 -7.14 -3.30
CA THR A 36 -12.20 -7.80 -4.61
C THR A 36 -12.23 -6.81 -5.77
N ILE A 37 -13.05 -5.76 -5.66
CA ILE A 37 -13.14 -4.71 -6.68
C ILE A 37 -11.82 -3.92 -6.76
N SER A 38 -11.21 -3.59 -5.62
CA SER A 38 -9.91 -2.92 -5.59
C SER A 38 -8.82 -3.71 -6.30
N ASP A 39 -8.75 -5.01 -6.02
CA ASP A 39 -7.75 -5.89 -6.63
C ASP A 39 -8.00 -6.12 -8.13
N TYR A 40 -9.26 -5.98 -8.58
CA TYR A 40 -9.62 -5.98 -10.00
C TYR A 40 -9.11 -4.73 -10.71
N TYR A 41 -9.26 -3.54 -10.14
CA TYR A 41 -8.75 -2.29 -10.75
C TYR A 41 -7.22 -2.28 -10.87
N LEU A 42 -6.51 -2.88 -9.89
CA LEU A 42 -5.07 -3.06 -9.96
C LEU A 42 -4.61 -3.89 -11.17
N LYS A 43 -5.44 -4.84 -11.67
CA LYS A 43 -5.07 -5.69 -12.81
C LYS A 43 -4.78 -4.91 -14.09
N LYS A 44 -5.37 -3.72 -14.24
CA LYS A 44 -5.09 -2.82 -15.38
C LYS A 44 -3.60 -2.46 -15.47
N TYR A 45 -2.92 -2.42 -14.32
CA TYR A 45 -1.53 -1.97 -14.19
C TYR A 45 -0.56 -3.14 -13.90
N ASP A 46 -1.02 -4.41 -13.96
CA ASP A 46 -0.20 -5.58 -13.60
C ASP A 46 1.10 -5.73 -14.41
N LYS A 47 1.13 -5.17 -15.63
CA LYS A 47 2.29 -5.22 -16.53
C LYS A 47 3.30 -4.09 -16.32
N GLU A 48 2.97 -3.10 -15.49
CA GLU A 48 3.89 -2.01 -15.18
C GLU A 48 5.06 -2.56 -14.36
N ILE A 49 6.26 -2.09 -14.66
CA ILE A 49 7.52 -2.65 -14.13
C ILE A 49 8.23 -1.58 -13.30
N ILE A 50 8.85 -2.03 -12.22
CA ILE A 50 9.90 -1.30 -11.51
C ILE A 50 11.22 -2.06 -11.68
N VAL A 51 12.28 -1.32 -11.96
CA VAL A 51 13.63 -1.85 -12.11
C VAL A 51 14.42 -1.57 -10.84
N ILE A 52 15.17 -2.54 -10.37
CA ILE A 52 16.13 -2.43 -9.27
C ILE A 52 17.50 -2.73 -9.87
N ARG A 53 18.42 -1.79 -9.73
CA ARG A 53 19.80 -1.89 -10.23
C ARG A 53 20.75 -1.76 -9.07
N ASP A 54 21.82 -2.56 -9.06
CA ASP A 54 22.91 -2.39 -8.11
C ASP A 54 24.13 -1.67 -8.71
N SER A 55 25.15 -1.48 -7.87
CA SER A 55 26.44 -0.86 -8.20
C SER A 55 27.20 -1.58 -9.32
N ASP A 56 27.03 -2.90 -9.46
CA ASP A 56 27.63 -3.76 -10.49
C ASP A 56 26.80 -3.80 -11.78
N ASN A 57 25.77 -2.94 -11.89
CA ASN A 57 24.79 -2.90 -12.97
C ASN A 57 23.96 -4.17 -13.12
N ILE A 58 23.87 -5.01 -12.08
CA ILE A 58 22.94 -6.14 -12.09
C ILE A 58 21.53 -5.58 -11.97
N GLN A 59 20.65 -5.99 -12.89
CA GLN A 59 19.28 -5.48 -12.97
C GLN A 59 18.26 -6.56 -12.69
N HIS A 60 17.37 -6.29 -11.75
CA HIS A 60 16.19 -7.08 -11.45
C HIS A 60 14.95 -6.25 -11.78
N SER A 61 14.03 -6.83 -12.52
CA SER A 61 12.79 -6.16 -12.91
C SER A 61 11.62 -6.88 -12.25
N TYR A 62 10.72 -6.12 -11.64
CA TYR A 62 9.51 -6.65 -11.04
C TYR A 62 8.30 -5.99 -11.65
N SER A 63 7.39 -6.81 -12.16
CA SER A 63 6.05 -6.35 -12.53
C SER A 63 5.22 -6.05 -11.29
N LEU A 64 4.20 -5.19 -11.42
CA LEU A 64 3.26 -4.94 -10.33
C LEU A 64 2.62 -6.24 -9.82
N ARG A 65 2.33 -7.18 -10.72
CA ARG A 65 1.81 -8.50 -10.35
C ARG A 65 2.77 -9.25 -9.41
N GLU A 66 4.07 -9.20 -9.68
CA GLU A 66 5.09 -9.84 -8.83
C GLU A 66 5.23 -9.10 -7.50
N ILE A 67 5.31 -7.76 -7.52
CA ILE A 67 5.35 -6.95 -6.29
C ILE A 67 4.14 -7.25 -5.38
N ARG A 68 2.94 -7.40 -5.95
CA ARG A 68 1.71 -7.74 -5.20
C ARG A 68 1.74 -9.15 -4.60
N SER A 69 2.53 -10.05 -5.17
CA SER A 69 2.70 -11.43 -4.67
C SER A 69 3.70 -11.51 -3.52
N LEU A 70 4.53 -10.49 -3.34
CA LEU A 70 5.39 -10.34 -2.16
C LEU A 70 4.56 -10.00 -0.91
N LYS A 71 5.21 -10.01 0.25
CA LYS A 71 4.57 -9.76 1.55
C LYS A 71 4.12 -8.29 1.68
N ALA A 72 2.91 -8.02 1.20
CA ALA A 72 2.30 -6.69 1.26
C ALA A 72 2.07 -6.24 2.71
N ILE A 73 2.29 -4.95 2.94
CA ILE A 73 2.04 -4.25 4.19
C ILE A 73 0.90 -3.26 3.95
N LYS A 74 -0.02 -3.20 4.92
CA LYS A 74 -1.06 -2.17 5.00
C LYS A 74 -0.79 -1.30 6.21
N GLN A 75 -0.60 -0.01 5.99
CA GLN A 75 -0.28 0.94 7.04
C GLN A 75 -1.10 2.22 6.88
N LYS A 76 -1.64 2.72 8.00
CA LYS A 76 -2.31 4.02 8.02
C LYS A 76 -1.30 5.08 8.40
N VAL A 77 -1.12 6.06 7.52
CA VAL A 77 -0.23 7.19 7.76
C VAL A 77 -1.03 8.48 7.84
N ARG A 78 -0.54 9.40 8.67
CA ARG A 78 -1.09 10.75 8.81
C ARG A 78 -0.34 11.67 7.86
N ILE A 79 -1.08 12.37 7.00
CA ILE A 79 -0.52 13.33 6.06
C ILE A 79 -1.11 14.73 6.29
N ASN A 80 -0.52 15.73 5.65
CA ASN A 80 -0.93 17.13 5.76
C ASN A 80 -0.92 17.60 7.22
N LYS A 81 0.18 17.38 7.93
CA LYS A 81 0.34 17.74 9.36
C LYS A 81 -0.72 17.11 10.27
N GLY A 82 -1.16 15.90 9.92
CA GLY A 82 -2.14 15.14 10.71
C GLY A 82 -3.60 15.39 10.40
N LEU A 83 -3.92 16.23 9.40
CA LEU A 83 -5.29 16.55 9.01
C LEU A 83 -5.97 15.44 8.20
N GLU A 84 -5.19 14.58 7.56
CA GLU A 84 -5.70 13.50 6.72
C GLU A 84 -5.04 12.17 7.10
N VAL A 85 -5.84 11.09 7.09
CA VAL A 85 -5.35 9.72 7.29
C VAL A 85 -5.57 8.94 6.01
N VAL A 86 -4.48 8.39 5.48
CA VAL A 86 -4.52 7.55 4.28
C VAL A 86 -4.01 6.15 4.60
N GLU A 87 -4.65 5.14 4.01
CA GLU A 87 -4.22 3.75 4.09
C GLU A 87 -3.35 3.41 2.89
N LEU A 88 -2.07 3.17 3.14
CA LEU A 88 -1.10 2.74 2.14
C LEU A 88 -1.07 1.21 2.08
N THR A 89 -0.95 0.66 0.88
CA THR A 89 -0.65 -0.74 0.62
C THR A 89 0.56 -0.82 -0.31
N GLY A 90 1.60 -1.51 0.15
CA GLY A 90 2.88 -1.60 -0.55
C GLY A 90 3.76 -2.73 -0.04
N VAL A 91 4.97 -2.81 -0.57
CA VAL A 91 6.04 -3.68 -0.06
C VAL A 91 7.09 -2.79 0.58
N ALA A 92 7.63 -3.19 1.72
CA ALA A 92 8.65 -2.38 2.38
C ALA A 92 10.03 -2.61 1.74
N LEU A 93 10.78 -1.53 1.58
CA LEU A 93 12.02 -1.55 0.80
C LEU A 93 13.07 -2.47 1.40
N GLU A 94 13.15 -2.56 2.73
CA GLU A 94 14.08 -3.45 3.42
C GLU A 94 13.90 -4.91 3.04
N LYS A 95 12.65 -5.34 2.77
CA LYS A 95 12.37 -6.71 2.33
C LYS A 95 12.67 -6.89 0.85
N LEU A 96 12.25 -5.92 0.05
CA LEU A 96 12.46 -5.95 -1.40
C LEU A 96 13.96 -5.97 -1.75
N LEU A 97 14.76 -5.16 -1.07
CA LEU A 97 16.20 -5.06 -1.28
C LEU A 97 16.97 -6.16 -0.55
N GLY A 98 16.53 -6.55 0.66
CA GLY A 98 17.17 -7.61 1.44
C GLY A 98 17.10 -8.99 0.77
N ASP A 99 15.99 -9.29 0.08
CA ASP A 99 15.81 -10.57 -0.62
C ASP A 99 16.73 -10.72 -1.86
N LEU A 100 17.30 -9.61 -2.35
CA LEU A 100 18.15 -9.59 -3.55
C LEU A 100 19.63 -9.91 -3.26
N GLY A 101 20.01 -10.00 -1.99
CA GLY A 101 21.37 -10.40 -1.59
C GLY A 101 22.47 -9.38 -1.96
N TYR A 102 22.11 -8.13 -2.20
CA TYR A 102 23.07 -7.06 -2.50
C TYR A 102 23.95 -6.72 -1.30
N ASN A 103 25.15 -6.20 -1.57
CA ASN A 103 26.01 -5.64 -0.53
C ASN A 103 25.55 -4.23 -0.14
N LEU A 104 24.51 -4.17 0.68
CA LEU A 104 23.90 -2.92 1.14
C LEU A 104 24.76 -2.16 2.15
N GLU A 105 25.81 -2.77 2.70
CA GLU A 105 26.72 -2.12 3.65
C GLU A 105 27.72 -1.16 2.97
N GLU A 106 28.04 -1.41 1.70
CA GLU A 106 28.94 -0.57 0.91
C GLU A 106 28.22 0.55 0.15
N ALA A 107 26.90 0.43 0.00
CA ALA A 107 26.06 1.39 -0.70
C ALA A 107 25.51 2.46 0.26
N PRO A 108 26.06 3.69 0.29
CA PRO A 108 25.55 4.74 1.17
C PRO A 108 24.12 5.16 0.84
N ASP A 109 23.73 5.10 -0.44
CA ASP A 109 22.55 5.80 -0.94
C ASP A 109 21.70 4.94 -1.89
N LEU A 110 20.38 5.12 -1.80
CA LEU A 110 19.39 4.62 -2.75
C LEU A 110 18.89 5.79 -3.60
N LEU A 111 19.17 5.75 -4.89
CA LEU A 111 18.70 6.74 -5.86
C LEU A 111 17.44 6.24 -6.56
N ILE A 112 16.41 7.06 -6.57
CA ILE A 112 15.09 6.73 -7.11
C ILE A 112 14.82 7.64 -8.30
N GLU A 113 14.59 7.06 -9.47
CA GLU A 113 14.27 7.80 -10.70
C GLU A 113 12.77 7.69 -11.01
N ASP A 114 12.13 8.83 -11.28
CA ASP A 114 10.75 8.89 -11.76
C ASP A 114 10.66 8.75 -13.29
N SER A 115 9.44 8.73 -13.83
CA SER A 115 9.21 8.64 -15.28
C SER A 115 9.67 9.84 -16.10
N ASN A 116 9.95 10.97 -15.44
CA ASN A 116 10.45 12.19 -16.07
C ASN A 116 11.98 12.30 -16.00
N GLY A 117 12.65 11.32 -15.40
CA GLY A 117 14.10 11.31 -15.18
C GLY A 117 14.55 12.14 -13.98
N ASN A 118 13.64 12.58 -13.10
CA ASN A 118 14.02 13.24 -11.86
C ASN A 118 14.49 12.21 -10.85
N THR A 119 15.56 12.54 -10.13
CA THR A 119 16.16 11.66 -9.15
C THR A 119 15.91 12.17 -7.73
N THR A 120 15.60 11.25 -6.81
CA THR A 120 15.53 11.51 -5.37
C THR A 120 16.42 10.52 -4.64
N THR A 121 17.25 11.01 -3.74
CA THR A 121 18.18 10.17 -2.97
C THR A 121 17.66 9.92 -1.57
N PHE A 122 17.70 8.67 -1.13
CA PHE A 122 17.47 8.25 0.24
C PHE A 122 18.76 7.67 0.81
N PRO A 123 19.14 8.01 2.05
CA PRO A 123 20.19 7.26 2.74
C PRO A 123 19.77 5.80 2.85
N MET A 124 20.69 4.88 2.57
CA MET A 124 20.41 3.44 2.64
C MET A 124 19.94 3.03 4.04
N SER A 125 20.48 3.66 5.09
CA SER A 125 20.05 3.48 6.47
C SER A 125 18.56 3.75 6.67
N VAL A 126 18.00 4.76 6.00
CA VAL A 126 16.58 5.09 6.06
C VAL A 126 15.75 4.12 5.22
N ALA A 127 16.23 3.75 4.02
CA ALA A 127 15.54 2.83 3.13
C ALA A 127 15.39 1.41 3.72
N LEU A 128 16.35 0.98 4.55
CA LEU A 128 16.37 -0.33 5.19
C LEU A 128 15.74 -0.36 6.59
N GLU A 129 15.25 0.76 7.10
CA GLU A 129 14.50 0.79 8.35
C GLU A 129 13.18 0.02 8.22
N VAL A 130 12.91 -0.86 9.20
CA VAL A 130 11.81 -1.81 9.17
C VAL A 130 10.46 -1.13 8.99
N ASN A 131 9.79 -1.42 7.86
CA ASN A 131 8.50 -0.84 7.45
C ASN A 131 8.46 0.70 7.43
N ARG A 132 9.61 1.39 7.35
CA ARG A 132 9.65 2.86 7.30
C ARG A 132 9.34 3.36 5.90
N VAL A 133 10.09 2.88 4.91
CA VAL A 133 9.95 3.28 3.50
C VAL A 133 9.26 2.16 2.72
N LEU A 134 8.17 2.51 2.05
CA LEU A 134 7.35 1.56 1.30
C LEU A 134 7.37 1.87 -0.19
N LEU A 135 7.53 0.83 -1.01
CA LEU A 135 7.10 0.80 -2.40
C LEU A 135 5.59 0.60 -2.44
N VAL A 136 4.87 1.70 -2.54
CA VAL A 136 3.41 1.75 -2.51
C VAL A 136 2.85 1.62 -3.92
N TYR A 137 1.85 0.76 -4.07
CA TYR A 137 1.10 0.58 -5.32
C TYR A 137 -0.42 0.76 -5.15
N LYS A 138 -0.90 0.93 -3.91
CA LYS A 138 -2.31 1.18 -3.61
C LYS A 138 -2.49 2.14 -2.43
N ILE A 139 -3.38 3.12 -2.58
CA ILE A 139 -3.76 4.11 -1.55
C ILE A 139 -5.27 4.11 -1.39
N ASN A 140 -5.77 4.06 -0.14
CA ASN A 140 -7.20 4.05 0.19
C ASN A 140 -8.00 3.00 -0.61
N ASN A 141 -7.39 1.83 -0.78
CA ASN A 141 -7.94 0.71 -1.53
C ASN A 141 -8.16 0.99 -3.05
N LYS A 142 -7.43 1.95 -3.64
CA LYS A 142 -7.37 2.22 -5.08
C LYS A 142 -5.94 2.10 -5.58
N ALA A 143 -5.74 1.74 -6.85
CA ALA A 143 -4.41 1.85 -7.45
C ALA A 143 -3.91 3.30 -7.36
N ASN A 144 -2.60 3.50 -7.22
CA ASN A 144 -2.01 4.83 -7.05
C ASN A 144 -2.50 5.84 -8.11
N ARG A 145 -2.40 5.46 -9.39
CA ARG A 145 -2.87 6.26 -10.54
C ARG A 145 -4.37 6.57 -10.50
N ASP A 146 -5.18 5.70 -9.90
CA ASP A 146 -6.63 5.92 -9.75
C ASP A 146 -6.99 6.76 -8.51
N TYR A 147 -6.05 6.91 -7.57
CA TYR A 147 -6.18 7.80 -6.41
C TYR A 147 -5.74 9.22 -6.76
N ASP A 148 -4.60 9.35 -7.43
CA ASP A 148 -3.98 10.59 -7.89
C ASP A 148 -3.10 10.24 -9.09
N ASP A 149 -3.45 10.71 -10.28
CA ASP A 149 -2.77 10.34 -11.53
C ASP A 149 -1.26 10.61 -11.49
N SER A 150 -0.85 11.66 -10.75
CA SER A 150 0.55 12.02 -10.56
C SER A 150 1.36 10.98 -9.80
N MET A 151 0.73 10.08 -9.04
CA MET A 151 1.41 9.04 -8.26
C MET A 151 2.00 7.93 -9.13
N GLY A 152 1.52 7.79 -10.37
CA GLY A 152 1.93 6.69 -11.24
C GLY A 152 1.50 5.32 -10.71
N THR A 153 2.20 4.26 -11.14
CA THR A 153 1.91 2.90 -10.67
C THR A 153 2.60 2.60 -9.34
N PHE A 154 3.84 3.05 -9.22
CA PHE A 154 4.69 2.85 -8.05
C PHE A 154 5.07 4.20 -7.45
N SER A 155 5.01 4.30 -6.14
CA SER A 155 5.46 5.48 -5.41
C SER A 155 6.26 5.06 -4.19
N ILE A 156 7.27 5.82 -3.83
CA ILE A 156 8.11 5.55 -2.67
C ILE A 156 7.72 6.54 -1.58
N ILE A 157 7.30 5.98 -0.43
CA ILE A 157 6.74 6.77 0.67
C ILE A 157 7.49 6.43 1.96
N ASP A 158 8.15 7.42 2.55
CA ASP A 158 8.55 7.39 3.97
C ASP A 158 7.31 7.61 4.84
N THR A 159 6.92 6.59 5.58
CA THR A 159 5.72 6.57 6.43
C THR A 159 5.86 7.41 7.70
N THR A 160 7.06 7.88 8.03
CA THR A 160 7.33 8.76 9.17
C THR A 160 7.15 10.24 8.83
N SER A 161 7.15 10.58 7.54
CA SER A 161 6.91 11.95 7.06
C SER A 161 5.42 12.24 7.00
N ASP A 162 5.00 13.38 7.57
CA ASP A 162 3.64 13.89 7.49
C ASP A 162 3.40 14.80 6.26
N ASN A 163 4.42 14.94 5.41
CA ASN A 163 4.39 15.81 4.24
C ASN A 163 4.26 15.01 2.94
N LYS A 164 3.13 15.18 2.24
CA LYS A 164 2.87 14.53 0.93
C LYS A 164 3.89 14.94 -0.14
N SER A 165 4.55 16.09 0.00
CA SER A 165 5.58 16.52 -0.97
C SER A 165 6.88 15.73 -0.87
N SER A 166 7.11 14.99 0.21
CA SER A 166 8.30 14.12 0.34
C SER A 166 8.11 12.76 -0.32
N TRP A 167 6.95 12.50 -0.92
CA TRP A 167 6.68 11.24 -1.60
C TRP A 167 7.27 11.28 -3.00
N VAL A 168 8.05 10.25 -3.33
CA VAL A 168 8.55 10.09 -4.70
C VAL A 168 7.47 9.42 -5.52
N LYS A 169 6.99 10.12 -6.53
CA LYS A 169 5.88 9.69 -7.36
C LYS A 169 6.38 9.04 -8.65
N ASP A 170 5.56 8.14 -9.21
CA ASP A 170 5.82 7.41 -10.46
C ASP A 170 7.25 6.85 -10.60
N ALA A 171 7.73 6.20 -9.53
CA ALA A 171 9.05 5.59 -9.49
C ALA A 171 9.19 4.49 -10.55
N LYS A 172 10.30 4.51 -11.29
CA LYS A 172 10.62 3.53 -12.35
C LYS A 172 11.89 2.74 -12.07
N LEU A 173 12.90 3.39 -11.48
CA LEU A 173 14.19 2.78 -11.18
C LEU A 173 14.56 3.03 -9.71
N LEU A 174 15.02 1.97 -9.05
CA LEU A 174 15.71 2.00 -7.77
C LEU A 174 17.16 1.62 -8.04
N ASN A 175 18.09 2.55 -7.84
CA ASN A 175 19.51 2.36 -8.10
C ASN A 175 20.28 2.41 -6.77
N ILE A 176 20.93 1.30 -6.44
CA ILE A 176 21.75 1.14 -5.23
C ILE A 176 23.16 1.59 -5.59
N GLN A 177 23.67 2.62 -4.90
CA GLN A 177 24.98 3.22 -5.14
C GLN A 177 25.84 3.16 -3.90
#